data_AF-A0A1H1SZL7-F1
#
_entry.id   AF-A0A1H1SZL7-F1
#
_cell.length_a   1.000
_cell.length_b   1.000
_cell.length_c   1.000
_cell.angle_alpha   90.00
_cell.angle_beta   90.00
_cell.angle_gamma   90.00
#
_symmetry.space_group_name_H-M   'P 1'
#
loop_
_entity.id
_entity.type
_entity.pdbx_description
1 polymer ?
#
loop_
_entity_poly.entity_id
_entity_poly.type
_entity_poly.pdbx_seq_one_letter_code
_entity_poly.pdbx_strand_id
1 'polypeptide(L)'
;MKILDTINSSIKKFAKGMFALFTINILIFGGILLVQSCQTEDFQEQLDANANFLSVLEQNKMDLNQANLILPKFKKKNLFRKGIDSDNEIVSLSFPDNFSENEIDEINNNTESFTDLMGAIQKYDAVMTYDNSESEIVYDIPVEEVTNMLQPTLIEAKKYLYTKGFNDLEIQNMILEEEGQELDLIPFVMALTSIEKNQKQANNIKSPNLFANTAYAKVNYKDYIRCAIIGIGADAIWALGGSSSSSWGKAAMKRAFGAVAKRLLGPIGVAIAVGTFGICIAEAYLTD
;
A
#
# COMPACT_ATOMS: atom_id res chain seq x y z
N MET A 1 45.08 -52.97 43.09
CA MET A 1 45.24 -52.63 41.66
C MET A 1 43.95 -52.83 40.84
N LYS A 2 43.19 -53.93 40.98
CA LYS A 2 41.95 -54.21 40.20
C LYS A 2 40.80 -53.20 40.29
N ILE A 3 40.73 -52.41 41.36
CA ILE A 3 39.64 -51.42 41.58
C ILE A 3 39.84 -50.19 40.67
N LEU A 4 41.09 -49.80 40.39
CA LEU A 4 41.40 -48.63 39.54
C LEU A 4 41.06 -48.87 38.06
N ASP A 5 41.27 -50.08 37.55
CA ASP A 5 40.94 -50.44 36.16
C ASP A 5 39.42 -50.47 35.91
N THR A 6 38.65 -50.84 36.94
CA THR A 6 37.19 -50.92 36.87
C THR A 6 36.58 -49.51 36.82
N ILE A 7 37.13 -48.58 37.60
CA ILE A 7 36.73 -47.16 37.62
C ILE A 7 37.05 -46.48 36.28
N ASN A 8 38.23 -46.73 35.70
CA ASN A 8 38.64 -46.16 34.40
C ASN A 8 37.70 -46.59 33.27
N SER A 9 37.29 -47.87 33.25
CA SER A 9 36.35 -48.37 32.22
C SER A 9 34.95 -47.76 32.33
N SER A 10 34.51 -47.43 33.54
CA SER A 10 33.19 -46.85 33.82
C SER A 10 33.15 -45.36 33.46
N ILE A 11 34.21 -44.62 33.81
CA ILE A 11 34.38 -43.21 33.43
C ILE A 11 34.44 -43.05 31.90
N LYS A 12 35.12 -43.96 31.20
CA LYS A 12 35.23 -43.93 29.73
C LYS A 12 33.88 -44.16 29.03
N LYS A 13 32.99 -44.96 29.63
CA LYS A 13 31.61 -45.16 29.14
C LYS A 13 30.73 -43.95 29.43
N PHE A 14 30.88 -43.35 30.62
CA PHE A 14 30.14 -42.14 31.01
C PHE A 14 30.52 -40.94 30.13
N ALA A 15 31.82 -40.71 29.90
CA ALA A 15 32.33 -39.65 29.06
C ALA A 15 31.85 -39.77 27.61
N LYS A 16 31.81 -40.99 27.04
CA LYS A 16 31.26 -41.23 25.70
C LYS A 16 29.76 -40.89 25.60
N GLY A 17 28.97 -41.23 26.62
CA GLY A 17 27.55 -40.88 26.65
C GLY A 17 27.32 -39.37 26.78
N MET A 18 28.09 -38.69 27.63
CA MET A 18 27.97 -37.25 27.84
C MET A 18 28.41 -36.45 26.61
N PHE A 19 29.44 -36.90 25.88
CA PHE A 19 29.90 -36.27 24.64
C PHE A 19 28.87 -36.39 23.51
N ALA A 20 28.17 -37.53 23.42
CA ALA A 20 27.10 -37.75 22.44
C ALA A 20 25.89 -36.83 22.69
N LEU A 21 25.48 -36.66 23.95
CA LEU A 21 24.40 -35.74 24.31
C LEU A 21 24.77 -34.28 24.07
N PHE A 22 26.03 -33.91 24.34
CA PHE A 22 26.54 -32.55 24.09
C PHE A 22 26.60 -32.22 22.59
N THR A 23 27.02 -33.18 21.76
CA THR A 23 27.08 -33.01 20.30
C THR A 23 25.68 -32.94 19.67
N ILE A 24 24.71 -33.72 20.14
CA ILE A 24 23.31 -33.62 19.70
C ILE A 24 22.73 -32.23 20.04
N ASN A 25 22.95 -31.75 21.26
CA ASN A 25 22.46 -30.42 21.65
C ASN A 25 23.12 -29.30 20.84
N ILE A 26 24.43 -29.38 20.56
CA ILE A 26 25.11 -28.42 19.69
C ILE A 26 24.56 -28.45 18.26
N LEU A 27 24.21 -29.63 17.72
CA LEU A 27 23.60 -29.72 16.39
C LEU A 27 22.19 -29.12 16.35
N ILE A 28 21.40 -29.32 17.40
CA ILE A 28 20.05 -28.73 17.49
C ILE A 28 20.13 -27.21 17.65
N PHE A 29 20.96 -26.71 18.58
CA PHE A 29 21.12 -25.26 18.79
C PHE A 29 21.85 -24.57 17.63
N GLY A 30 22.86 -25.20 17.04
CA GLY A 30 23.55 -24.71 15.85
C GLY A 30 22.63 -24.68 14.62
N GLY A 31 21.74 -25.67 14.48
CA GLY A 31 20.70 -25.67 13.44
C GLY A 31 19.72 -24.50 13.59
N ILE A 32 19.29 -24.18 14.82
CA ILE A 32 18.38 -23.05 15.09
C ILE A 32 19.06 -21.70 14.76
N LEU A 33 20.34 -21.53 15.11
CA LEU A 33 21.08 -20.29 14.85
C LEU A 33 21.35 -20.06 13.36
N LEU A 34 21.62 -21.12 12.58
CA LEU A 34 21.79 -21.02 11.13
C LEU A 34 20.49 -20.63 10.41
N VAL A 35 19.34 -21.09 10.91
CA VAL A 35 18.03 -20.68 10.37
C VAL A 35 17.71 -19.22 10.72
N GLN A 36 18.11 -18.74 11.90
CA GLN A 36 17.89 -17.34 12.28
C GLN A 36 18.82 -16.36 11.56
N SER A 37 20.06 -16.73 11.24
CA SER A 37 20.98 -15.84 10.50
C SER A 37 20.57 -15.60 9.05
N CYS A 38 19.86 -16.54 8.41
CA CYS A 38 19.32 -16.33 7.05
C CYS A 38 18.09 -15.42 7.02
N GLN A 39 17.45 -15.12 8.17
CA GLN A 39 16.23 -14.30 8.20
C GLN A 39 16.50 -12.81 8.42
N THR A 40 17.68 -12.42 8.88
CA THR A 40 17.96 -11.03 9.27
C THR A 40 18.25 -10.10 8.09
N GLU A 41 18.81 -10.61 6.99
CA GLU A 41 19.08 -9.81 5.79
C GLU A 41 17.79 -9.49 5.02
N ASP A 42 16.97 -10.50 4.75
CA ASP A 42 15.65 -10.35 4.09
C ASP A 42 14.70 -9.43 4.89
N PHE A 43 14.77 -9.47 6.23
CA PHE A 43 13.90 -8.67 7.09
C PHE A 43 14.24 -7.18 7.06
N GLN A 44 15.53 -6.83 7.00
CA GLN A 44 15.98 -5.45 6.93
C GLN A 44 15.65 -4.83 5.57
N GLU A 45 15.86 -5.57 4.48
CA GLU A 45 15.50 -5.14 3.12
C GLU A 45 13.99 -4.88 2.98
N GLN A 46 13.15 -5.74 3.58
CA GLN A 46 11.70 -5.54 3.61
C GLN A 46 11.27 -4.32 4.45
N LEU A 47 11.99 -4.01 5.53
CA LEU A 47 11.74 -2.82 6.37
C LEU A 47 12.08 -1.54 5.60
N ASP A 48 13.20 -1.54 4.89
CA ASP A 48 13.67 -0.39 4.12
C ASP A 48 12.77 -0.14 2.91
N ALA A 49 12.32 -1.19 2.20
CA ALA A 49 11.38 -1.05 1.09
C ALA A 49 10.01 -0.50 1.53
N ASN A 50 9.52 -0.94 2.70
CA ASN A 50 8.31 -0.36 3.31
C ASN A 50 8.47 1.13 3.60
N ALA A 51 9.57 1.53 4.23
CA ALA A 51 9.81 2.92 4.59
C ALA A 51 9.98 3.81 3.36
N ASN A 52 10.69 3.32 2.34
CA ASN A 52 10.93 4.05 1.08
C ASN A 52 9.65 4.22 0.27
N PHE A 53 8.82 3.18 0.16
CA PHE A 53 7.52 3.30 -0.50
C PHE A 53 6.65 4.39 0.15
N LEU A 54 6.59 4.41 1.49
CA LEU A 54 5.78 5.37 2.21
C LEU A 54 6.31 6.81 2.14
N SER A 55 7.62 6.99 2.15
CA SER A 55 8.21 8.33 2.02
C SER A 55 7.98 8.91 0.62
N VAL A 56 8.11 8.08 -0.43
CA VAL A 56 7.83 8.50 -1.81
C VAL A 56 6.34 8.72 -2.03
N LEU A 57 5.46 7.91 -1.43
CA LEU A 57 4.01 8.13 -1.45
C LEU A 57 3.63 9.50 -0.86
N GLU A 58 4.25 9.89 0.26
CA GLU A 58 4.01 11.20 0.88
C GLU A 58 4.57 12.36 0.03
N GLN A 59 5.69 12.16 -0.65
CA GLN A 59 6.23 13.13 -1.60
C GLN A 59 5.32 13.29 -2.81
N ASN A 60 4.87 12.19 -3.41
CA ASN A 60 3.95 12.23 -4.55
C ASN A 60 2.61 12.88 -4.19
N LYS A 61 2.13 12.76 -2.96
CA LYS A 61 1.00 13.54 -2.48
C LYS A 61 1.31 15.05 -2.51
N MET A 62 2.47 15.47 -2.00
CA MET A 62 2.86 16.88 -2.05
C MET A 62 2.96 17.38 -3.50
N ASP A 63 3.50 16.57 -4.40
CA ASP A 63 3.63 16.89 -5.81
C ASP A 63 2.26 16.94 -6.52
N LEU A 64 1.36 15.98 -6.26
CA LEU A 64 -0.02 16.00 -6.76
C LEU A 64 -0.82 17.19 -6.21
N ASN A 65 -0.54 17.60 -4.97
CA ASN A 65 -1.21 18.75 -4.35
C ASN A 65 -0.68 20.10 -4.87
N GLN A 66 0.61 20.17 -5.20
CA GLN A 66 1.27 21.37 -5.72
C GLN A 66 1.21 21.48 -7.24
N ALA A 67 0.95 20.37 -7.92
CA ALA A 67 0.63 20.34 -9.32
C ALA A 67 -0.58 21.24 -9.55
N ASN A 68 -0.35 22.37 -10.23
CA ASN A 68 -1.41 23.20 -10.76
C ASN A 68 -2.05 22.47 -11.95
N LEU A 69 -2.64 21.29 -11.69
CA LEU A 69 -3.60 20.65 -12.57
C LEU A 69 -4.78 21.60 -12.63
N ILE A 70 -4.72 22.57 -13.55
CA ILE A 70 -5.84 23.45 -13.84
C ILE A 70 -6.89 22.53 -14.43
N LEU A 71 -7.86 22.13 -13.63
CA LEU A 71 -8.97 21.33 -14.09
C LEU A 71 -9.93 22.28 -14.82
N PRO A 72 -9.96 22.30 -16.16
CA PRO A 72 -10.90 23.11 -16.90
C PRO A 72 -12.31 22.59 -16.59
N LYS A 73 -13.16 23.44 -16.01
CA LYS A 73 -14.52 23.10 -15.61
C LYS A 73 -15.51 23.37 -16.72
N PHE A 74 -16.44 22.44 -16.94
CA PHE A 74 -17.52 22.62 -17.89
C PHE A 74 -18.87 22.30 -17.25
N LYS A 75 -19.82 23.25 -17.29
CA LYS A 75 -21.25 22.91 -17.15
C LYS A 75 -21.70 22.16 -18.41
N LYS A 76 -22.53 21.12 -18.27
CA LYS A 76 -23.04 20.26 -19.36
C LYS A 76 -23.47 20.99 -20.64
N LYS A 77 -24.04 22.20 -20.52
CA LYS A 77 -24.45 23.03 -21.67
C LYS A 77 -23.28 23.59 -22.51
N ASN A 78 -22.06 23.62 -21.98
CA ASN A 78 -20.88 24.22 -22.61
C ASN A 78 -19.87 23.20 -23.18
N LEU A 79 -20.05 21.90 -22.93
CA LEU A 79 -19.13 20.84 -23.39
C LEU A 79 -19.05 20.72 -24.92
N PHE A 80 -20.13 21.04 -25.64
CA PHE A 80 -20.17 20.92 -27.10
C PHE A 80 -19.41 22.01 -27.88
N ARG A 81 -18.66 22.90 -27.22
CA ARG A 81 -18.07 24.10 -27.86
C ARG A 81 -16.56 24.25 -27.78
N LYS A 82 -15.84 23.47 -26.99
CA LYS A 82 -14.38 23.58 -26.87
C LYS A 82 -13.75 22.29 -27.38
N GLY A 83 -12.92 22.40 -28.41
CA GLY A 83 -12.11 21.28 -28.89
C GLY A 83 -11.26 20.76 -27.73
N ILE A 84 -11.50 19.51 -27.36
CA ILE A 84 -10.80 18.78 -26.30
C ILE A 84 -9.43 18.39 -26.85
N ASP A 85 -8.38 18.61 -26.06
CA ASP A 85 -7.03 18.16 -26.38
C ASP A 85 -6.98 16.62 -26.38
N SER A 86 -6.26 16.00 -27.30
CA SER A 86 -6.40 14.55 -27.56
C SER A 86 -5.94 13.64 -26.43
N ASP A 87 -5.17 14.19 -25.49
CA ASP A 87 -4.45 13.42 -24.47
C ASP A 87 -5.07 13.58 -23.06
N ASN A 88 -6.15 14.36 -22.95
CA ASN A 88 -6.88 14.53 -21.70
C ASN A 88 -8.08 13.58 -21.62
N GLU A 89 -8.39 13.13 -20.41
CA GLU A 89 -9.59 12.36 -20.12
C GLU A 89 -10.65 13.24 -19.46
N ILE A 90 -11.88 13.13 -19.96
CA ILE A 90 -13.03 13.81 -19.41
C ILE A 90 -13.63 12.94 -18.32
N VAL A 91 -13.73 13.53 -17.14
CA VAL A 91 -14.19 12.85 -15.96
C VAL A 91 -15.26 13.67 -15.28
N SER A 92 -16.28 12.99 -14.80
CA SER A 92 -17.44 13.65 -14.22
C SER A 92 -17.63 13.26 -12.75
N LEU A 93 -18.16 14.19 -11.97
CA LEU A 93 -18.63 13.92 -10.62
C LEU A 93 -20.15 13.86 -10.56
N SER A 94 -20.63 12.83 -9.88
CA SER A 94 -22.01 12.63 -9.51
C SER A 94 -22.13 12.74 -7.99
N PHE A 95 -23.11 13.50 -7.53
CA PHE A 95 -23.40 13.66 -6.11
C PHE A 95 -24.62 12.81 -5.73
N PRO A 96 -24.74 12.38 -4.47
CA PRO A 96 -25.96 11.73 -3.99
C PRO A 96 -27.21 12.64 -4.14
N ASP A 97 -28.41 12.04 -4.22
CA ASP A 97 -29.68 12.74 -4.55
C ASP A 97 -30.11 13.87 -3.58
N ASN A 98 -29.36 14.11 -2.49
CA ASN A 98 -29.67 15.10 -1.47
C ASN A 98 -29.02 16.48 -1.69
N PHE A 99 -28.25 16.67 -2.75
CA PHE A 99 -27.60 17.95 -3.06
C PHE A 99 -28.50 18.87 -3.86
N SER A 100 -28.63 20.12 -3.40
CA SER A 100 -29.30 21.18 -4.15
C SER A 100 -28.39 21.78 -5.22
N GLU A 101 -28.96 22.35 -6.28
CA GLU A 101 -28.20 23.02 -7.35
C GLU A 101 -27.23 24.11 -6.81
N ASN A 102 -27.61 24.78 -5.72
CA ASN A 102 -26.76 25.80 -5.08
C ASN A 102 -25.53 25.20 -4.40
N GLU A 103 -25.67 24.04 -3.75
CA GLU A 103 -24.56 23.33 -3.11
C GLU A 103 -23.60 22.80 -4.17
N ILE A 104 -24.13 22.27 -5.28
CA ILE A 104 -23.33 21.81 -6.42
C ILE A 104 -22.58 22.98 -7.06
N ASP A 105 -23.21 24.14 -7.21
CA ASP A 105 -22.57 25.35 -7.73
C ASP A 105 -21.48 25.88 -6.78
N GLU A 106 -21.68 25.80 -5.46
CA GLU A 106 -20.65 26.16 -4.48
C GLU A 106 -19.44 25.22 -4.57
N ILE A 107 -19.67 23.90 -4.66
CA ILE A 107 -18.61 22.91 -4.85
C ILE A 107 -17.86 23.19 -6.16
N ASN A 108 -18.60 23.37 -7.25
CA ASN A 108 -18.03 23.66 -8.55
C ASN A 108 -17.17 24.94 -8.54
N ASN A 109 -17.57 25.98 -7.83
CA ASN A 109 -16.80 27.22 -7.76
C ASN A 109 -15.52 27.07 -6.92
N ASN A 110 -15.53 26.22 -5.89
CA ASN A 110 -14.40 26.05 -4.98
C ASN A 110 -13.39 24.97 -5.42
N THR A 111 -13.72 24.11 -6.39
CA THR A 111 -12.86 22.98 -6.79
C THR A 111 -11.85 23.34 -7.88
N GLU A 112 -10.81 24.13 -7.62
CA GLU A 112 -9.89 24.63 -8.68
C GLU A 112 -8.67 23.74 -8.94
N SER A 113 -8.32 22.90 -7.97
CA SER A 113 -7.17 21.99 -8.05
C SER A 113 -7.59 20.54 -7.92
N PHE A 114 -6.66 19.63 -8.24
CA PHE A 114 -6.82 18.21 -7.95
C PHE A 114 -7.02 17.93 -6.45
N THR A 115 -6.38 18.71 -5.57
CA THR A 115 -6.60 18.63 -4.11
C THR A 115 -8.02 18.96 -3.73
N ASP A 116 -8.58 20.05 -4.28
CA ASP A 116 -9.96 20.45 -3.99
C ASP A 116 -10.95 19.41 -4.53
N LEU A 117 -10.61 18.77 -5.65
CA LEU A 117 -11.39 17.67 -6.22
C LEU A 117 -11.43 16.50 -5.24
N MET A 118 -10.28 16.11 -4.68
CA MET A 118 -10.19 15.00 -3.72
C MET A 118 -10.91 15.35 -2.41
N GLY A 119 -10.74 16.58 -1.94
CA GLY A 119 -11.47 17.10 -0.79
C GLY A 119 -12.98 17.09 -1.02
N ALA A 120 -13.45 17.43 -2.23
CA ALA A 120 -14.86 17.36 -2.58
C ALA A 120 -15.40 15.93 -2.63
N ILE A 121 -14.66 14.99 -3.25
CA ILE A 121 -15.00 13.56 -3.25
C ILE A 121 -15.18 13.05 -1.82
N GLN A 122 -14.19 13.31 -0.95
CA GLN A 122 -14.20 12.82 0.43
C GLN A 122 -15.29 13.50 1.29
N LYS A 123 -15.46 14.82 1.17
CA LYS A 123 -16.39 15.59 2.00
C LYS A 123 -17.84 15.34 1.64
N TYR A 124 -18.13 15.13 0.36
CA TYR A 124 -19.50 15.07 -0.17
C TYR A 124 -19.92 13.67 -0.63
N ASP A 125 -19.05 12.65 -0.43
CA ASP A 125 -19.27 11.28 -0.91
C ASP A 125 -19.58 11.23 -2.41
N ALA A 126 -18.90 12.09 -3.17
CA ALA A 126 -19.16 12.29 -4.57
C ALA A 126 -18.46 11.20 -5.40
N VAL A 127 -19.16 10.63 -6.37
CA VAL A 127 -18.70 9.50 -7.17
C VAL A 127 -18.16 10.00 -8.49
N MET A 128 -16.97 9.57 -8.83
CA MET A 128 -16.35 9.87 -10.12
C MET A 128 -16.73 8.83 -11.18
N THR A 129 -17.03 9.29 -12.39
CA THR A 129 -17.39 8.43 -13.52
C THR A 129 -16.88 8.99 -14.85
N TYR A 130 -16.57 8.09 -15.78
CA TYR A 130 -16.30 8.42 -17.18
C TYR A 130 -17.58 8.61 -18.00
N ASP A 131 -18.71 8.15 -17.48
CA ASP A 131 -20.01 8.41 -18.09
C ASP A 131 -20.45 9.84 -17.76
N ASN A 132 -20.72 10.62 -18.80
CA ASN A 132 -21.13 12.03 -18.73
C ASN A 132 -22.65 12.20 -18.94
N SER A 133 -23.40 11.09 -18.99
CA SER A 133 -24.83 11.08 -19.30
C SER A 133 -25.69 11.78 -18.25
N GLU A 134 -25.33 11.70 -16.96
CA GLU A 134 -26.14 12.22 -15.83
C GLU A 134 -25.39 13.24 -14.95
N SER A 135 -24.12 13.48 -15.22
CA SER A 135 -23.21 14.17 -14.31
C SER A 135 -23.35 15.70 -14.32
N GLU A 136 -23.16 16.31 -13.17
CA GLU A 136 -23.43 17.74 -12.95
C GLU A 136 -22.19 18.62 -13.14
N ILE A 137 -21.01 18.08 -12.79
CA ILE A 137 -19.72 18.74 -12.96
C ILE A 137 -18.80 17.85 -13.77
N VAL A 138 -18.12 18.45 -14.75
CA VAL A 138 -17.17 17.77 -15.63
C VAL A 138 -15.81 18.46 -15.59
N TYR A 139 -14.77 17.65 -15.48
CA TYR A 139 -13.37 18.03 -15.41
C TYR A 139 -12.60 17.41 -16.58
N ASP A 140 -11.64 18.16 -17.11
CA ASP A 140 -10.72 17.72 -18.16
C ASP A 140 -9.34 17.50 -17.52
N ILE A 141 -8.89 16.24 -17.45
CA ILE A 141 -7.72 15.84 -16.64
C ILE A 141 -6.57 15.41 -17.57
N PRO A 142 -5.37 16.02 -17.47
CA PRO A 142 -4.22 15.63 -18.27
C PRO A 142 -3.60 14.32 -17.74
N VAL A 143 -3.92 13.21 -18.39
CA VAL A 143 -3.53 11.85 -17.94
C VAL A 143 -2.02 11.66 -17.92
N GLU A 144 -1.30 12.23 -18.88
CA GLU A 144 0.16 12.13 -18.95
C GLU A 144 0.84 12.78 -17.74
N GLU A 145 0.38 13.98 -17.36
CA GLU A 145 0.92 14.71 -16.20
C GLU A 145 0.69 13.92 -14.90
N VAL A 146 -0.52 13.39 -14.72
CA VAL A 146 -0.87 12.52 -13.59
C VAL A 146 0.02 11.27 -13.56
N THR A 147 0.20 10.62 -14.72
CA THR A 147 1.03 9.41 -14.84
C THR A 147 2.47 9.70 -14.48
N ASN A 148 3.04 10.81 -14.97
CA ASN A 148 4.40 11.23 -14.68
C ASN A 148 4.61 11.52 -13.20
N MET A 149 3.63 12.14 -12.54
CA MET A 149 3.67 12.38 -11.09
C MET A 149 3.65 11.07 -10.29
N LEU A 150 2.96 10.03 -10.77
CA LEU A 150 2.87 8.74 -10.08
C LEU A 150 4.10 7.83 -10.31
N GLN A 151 4.93 8.09 -11.32
CA GLN A 151 6.09 7.26 -11.67
C GLN A 151 7.04 6.95 -10.49
N PRO A 152 7.43 7.92 -9.64
CA PRO A 152 8.30 7.63 -8.50
C PRO A 152 7.68 6.59 -7.54
N THR A 153 6.38 6.72 -7.24
CA THR A 153 5.68 5.76 -6.37
C THR A 153 5.53 4.40 -7.04
N LEU A 154 5.31 4.35 -8.37
CA LEU A 154 5.27 3.10 -9.12
C LEU A 154 6.61 2.33 -9.01
N ILE A 155 7.74 3.04 -9.13
CA ILE A 155 9.06 2.43 -9.00
C ILE A 155 9.24 1.80 -7.61
N GLU A 156 8.87 2.52 -6.55
CA GLU A 156 8.95 1.97 -5.19
C GLU A 156 7.94 0.85 -4.93
N ALA A 157 6.76 0.89 -5.55
CA ALA A 157 5.78 -0.21 -5.49
C ALA A 157 6.37 -1.50 -6.07
N LYS A 158 7.05 -1.42 -7.21
CA LYS A 158 7.75 -2.58 -7.81
C LYS A 158 8.86 -3.10 -6.90
N LYS A 159 9.70 -2.21 -6.35
CA LYS A 159 10.74 -2.58 -5.38
C LYS A 159 10.17 -3.31 -4.17
N TYR A 160 9.06 -2.82 -3.63
CA TYR A 160 8.34 -3.48 -2.56
C TYR A 160 7.91 -4.90 -2.96
N LEU A 161 7.34 -5.10 -4.15
CA LEU A 161 6.93 -6.42 -4.62
C LEU A 161 8.12 -7.36 -4.84
N TYR A 162 9.29 -6.84 -5.23
CA TYR A 162 10.52 -7.66 -5.27
C TYR A 162 10.88 -8.21 -3.90
N THR A 163 10.70 -7.44 -2.81
CA THR A 163 10.89 -7.95 -1.44
C THR A 163 9.85 -9.01 -1.05
N LYS A 164 8.73 -9.11 -1.77
CA LYS A 164 7.73 -10.20 -1.64
C LYS A 164 8.05 -11.40 -2.54
N GLY A 165 9.23 -11.39 -3.14
CA GLY A 165 9.76 -12.42 -4.00
C GLY A 165 9.26 -12.36 -5.44
N PHE A 166 8.47 -11.35 -5.84
CA PHE A 166 8.10 -11.19 -7.25
C PHE A 166 9.31 -10.79 -8.09
N ASN A 167 9.31 -11.17 -9.36
CA ASN A 167 10.19 -10.60 -10.38
C ASN A 167 9.38 -9.85 -11.44
N ASP A 168 10.05 -9.16 -12.36
CA ASP A 168 9.39 -8.38 -13.41
C ASP A 168 8.39 -9.19 -14.23
N LEU A 169 8.77 -10.41 -14.64
CA LEU A 169 7.89 -11.28 -15.43
C LEU A 169 6.64 -11.66 -14.63
N GLU A 170 6.78 -11.94 -13.34
CA GLU A 170 5.64 -12.28 -12.47
C GLU A 170 4.72 -11.09 -12.22
N ILE A 171 5.28 -9.88 -12.09
CA ILE A 171 4.50 -8.64 -11.98
C ILE A 171 3.75 -8.38 -13.28
N GLN A 172 4.42 -8.48 -14.44
CA GLN A 172 3.78 -8.31 -15.74
C GLN A 172 2.68 -9.34 -15.97
N ASN A 173 2.93 -10.60 -15.65
CA ASN A 173 1.91 -11.65 -15.73
C ASN A 173 0.74 -11.37 -14.78
N MET A 174 1.00 -10.88 -13.56
CA MET A 174 -0.08 -10.49 -12.63
C MET A 174 -0.95 -9.38 -13.19
N ILE A 175 -0.35 -8.35 -13.80
CA ILE A 175 -1.06 -7.24 -14.45
C ILE A 175 -1.93 -7.77 -15.60
N LEU A 176 -1.36 -8.60 -16.48
CA LEU A 176 -2.05 -9.14 -17.64
C LEU A 176 -3.17 -10.13 -17.27
N GLU A 177 -2.91 -11.04 -16.34
CA GLU A 177 -3.87 -12.07 -15.91
C GLU A 177 -5.11 -11.46 -15.24
N GLU A 178 -4.94 -10.35 -14.53
CA GLU A 178 -6.02 -9.70 -13.79
C GLU A 178 -6.59 -8.46 -14.52
N GLU A 179 -6.24 -8.28 -15.79
CA GLU A 179 -6.70 -7.17 -16.64
C GLU A 179 -6.45 -5.78 -16.02
N GLY A 180 -5.36 -5.64 -15.26
CA GLY A 180 -4.99 -4.41 -14.59
C GLY A 180 -4.05 -3.54 -15.41
N GLN A 181 -3.70 -2.40 -14.82
CA GLN A 181 -2.69 -1.47 -15.33
C GLN A 181 -1.47 -1.44 -14.40
N GLU A 182 -0.35 -0.97 -14.94
CA GLU A 182 0.89 -0.92 -14.17
C GLU A 182 0.80 0.03 -12.97
N LEU A 183 0.05 1.13 -13.09
CA LEU A 183 -0.18 2.06 -11.99
C LEU A 183 -1.02 1.47 -10.86
N ASP A 184 -1.83 0.44 -11.10
CA ASP A 184 -2.64 -0.24 -10.07
C ASP A 184 -1.78 -0.94 -9.02
N LEU A 185 -0.48 -1.16 -9.32
CA LEU A 185 0.49 -1.64 -8.35
C LEU A 185 0.62 -0.68 -7.15
N ILE A 186 0.43 0.63 -7.35
CA ILE A 186 0.53 1.63 -6.29
C ILE A 186 -0.53 1.37 -5.20
N PRO A 187 -1.84 1.45 -5.47
CA PRO A 187 -2.87 1.19 -4.47
C PRO A 187 -2.84 -0.26 -3.98
N PHE A 188 -2.40 -1.21 -4.80
CA PHE A 188 -2.18 -2.57 -4.33
C PHE A 188 -1.10 -2.64 -3.23
N VAL A 189 0.04 -1.98 -3.41
CA VAL A 189 1.10 -1.90 -2.40
C VAL A 189 0.67 -1.06 -1.20
N MET A 190 -0.11 0.02 -1.39
CA MET A 190 -0.72 0.75 -0.27
C MET A 190 -1.59 -0.18 0.59
N ALA A 191 -2.41 -1.04 -0.03
CA ALA A 191 -3.21 -2.03 0.67
C ALA A 191 -2.34 -3.04 1.44
N LEU A 192 -1.32 -3.62 0.80
CA LEU A 192 -0.40 -4.57 1.45
C LEU A 192 0.30 -3.96 2.66
N THR A 193 0.88 -2.76 2.49
CA THR A 193 1.61 -2.06 3.56
C THR A 193 0.68 -1.67 4.72
N SER A 194 -0.60 -1.35 4.45
CA SER A 194 -1.60 -1.06 5.48
C SER A 194 -1.87 -2.25 6.40
N ILE A 195 -1.94 -3.44 5.82
CA ILE A 195 -2.25 -4.66 6.57
C ILE A 195 -1.01 -5.18 7.30
N GLU A 196 0.18 -5.05 6.71
CA GLU A 196 1.44 -5.41 7.39
C GLU A 196 1.69 -4.58 8.65
N LYS A 197 1.36 -3.28 8.62
CA LYS A 197 1.41 -2.42 9.81
C LYS A 197 0.47 -2.92 10.93
N ASN A 198 -0.72 -3.42 10.60
CA ASN A 198 -1.66 -4.01 11.56
C ASN A 198 -1.03 -5.21 12.29
N GLN A 199 -0.49 -6.15 11.53
CA GLN A 199 0.02 -7.42 12.06
C GLN A 199 1.28 -7.23 12.91
N LYS A 200 2.18 -6.30 12.53
CA LYS A 200 3.39 -6.01 13.31
C LYS A 200 3.07 -5.43 14.70
N GLN A 201 1.99 -4.67 14.85
CA GLN A 201 1.57 -4.16 16.17
C GLN A 201 0.86 -5.22 17.02
N ALA A 202 0.08 -6.13 16.41
CA ALA A 202 -0.50 -7.27 17.13
C ALA A 202 0.57 -8.25 17.67
N ASN A 203 1.70 -8.38 16.98
CA ASN A 203 2.81 -9.26 17.37
C ASN A 203 3.90 -8.59 18.22
N ASN A 204 3.88 -7.26 18.40
CA ASN A 204 4.90 -6.49 19.13
C ASN A 204 4.72 -6.46 20.66
N ILE A 205 4.16 -7.50 21.27
CA ILE A 205 4.28 -7.71 22.73
C ILE A 205 5.67 -8.27 23.10
N LYS A 206 6.54 -8.63 22.15
CA LYS A 206 7.86 -9.25 22.46
C LYS A 206 9.04 -8.89 21.54
N SER A 207 9.28 -7.62 21.22
CA SER A 207 10.60 -7.21 20.72
C SER A 207 10.94 -5.74 21.06
N PRO A 208 11.90 -5.48 21.95
CA PRO A 208 12.35 -4.13 22.26
C PRO A 208 13.48 -3.75 21.29
N ASN A 209 13.15 -3.36 20.05
CA ASN A 209 14.13 -2.69 19.19
C ASN A 209 14.18 -1.20 19.56
N LEU A 210 15.08 -0.91 20.50
CA LEU A 210 15.33 0.38 21.14
C LEU A 210 16.06 1.42 20.24
N PHE A 211 16.23 1.15 18.94
CA PHE A 211 17.08 1.98 18.06
C PHE A 211 16.53 2.22 16.65
N ALA A 212 15.26 1.89 16.37
CA ALA A 212 14.60 2.40 15.17
C ALA A 212 14.01 3.78 15.50
N ASN A 213 14.77 4.84 15.23
CA ASN A 213 14.25 6.20 15.17
C ASN A 213 13.22 6.27 14.02
N THR A 214 11.97 5.91 14.30
CA THR A 214 10.86 6.35 13.44
C THR A 214 10.45 7.73 13.93
N ALA A 215 11.11 8.75 13.38
CA ALA A 215 10.60 10.12 13.42
C ALA A 215 9.25 10.27 12.66
N TYR A 216 8.75 9.19 12.05
CA TYR A 216 7.37 9.00 11.60
C TYR A 216 6.42 8.70 12.77
N ALA A 217 6.44 9.55 13.80
CA ALA A 217 5.58 9.42 14.96
C ALA A 217 4.18 10.01 14.68
N LYS A 218 3.15 9.24 15.08
CA LYS A 218 1.77 9.66 15.41
C LYS A 218 0.66 9.52 14.34
N VAL A 219 0.72 8.56 13.43
CA VAL A 219 -0.52 8.02 12.82
C VAL A 219 -0.82 6.67 13.46
N ASN A 220 -1.99 6.57 14.09
CA ASN A 220 -2.49 5.31 14.61
C ASN A 220 -2.63 4.31 13.44
N TYR A 221 -2.29 3.05 13.65
CA TYR A 221 -2.49 2.01 12.63
C TYR A 221 -3.96 1.94 12.18
N LYS A 222 -4.89 2.22 13.10
CA LYS A 222 -6.33 2.28 12.80
C LYS A 222 -6.64 3.35 11.78
N ASP A 223 -6.00 4.52 11.89
CA ASP A 223 -6.20 5.63 10.96
C ASP A 223 -5.58 5.29 9.60
N TYR A 224 -4.39 4.69 9.60
CA TYR A 224 -3.76 4.23 8.36
C TYR A 224 -4.66 3.25 7.57
N ILE A 225 -5.24 2.25 8.25
CA ILE A 225 -6.15 1.28 7.63
C ILE A 225 -7.46 1.95 7.21
N ARG A 226 -8.02 2.82 8.07
CA ARG A 226 -9.22 3.58 7.75
C ARG A 226 -9.02 4.40 6.46
N CYS A 227 -7.89 5.08 6.34
CA CYS A 227 -7.56 5.83 5.14
C CYS A 227 -7.34 4.94 3.92
N ALA A 228 -6.72 3.76 4.09
CA ALA A 228 -6.58 2.78 3.01
C ALA A 228 -7.96 2.26 2.54
N ILE A 229 -8.90 2.04 3.46
CA ILE A 229 -10.28 1.66 3.13
C ILE A 229 -11.00 2.79 2.38
N ILE A 230 -10.80 4.04 2.78
CA ILE A 230 -11.41 5.20 2.11
C ILE A 230 -10.84 5.37 0.69
N GLY A 231 -9.51 5.30 0.53
CA GLY A 231 -8.85 5.55 -0.76
C GLY A 231 -8.92 4.39 -1.75
N ILE A 232 -8.83 3.15 -1.28
CA ILE A 232 -8.72 1.93 -2.14
C ILE A 232 -10.03 1.12 -2.12
N GLY A 233 -10.82 1.27 -1.06
CA GLY A 233 -12.06 0.53 -0.84
C GLY A 233 -11.90 -0.71 0.05
N ALA A 234 -12.97 -1.06 0.76
CA ALA A 234 -12.98 -2.15 1.73
C ALA A 234 -12.72 -3.55 1.12
N ASP A 235 -13.32 -3.89 -0.02
CA ASP A 235 -13.18 -5.22 -0.63
C ASP A 235 -11.74 -5.54 -1.03
N ALA A 236 -10.97 -4.55 -1.47
CA ALA A 236 -9.54 -4.69 -1.77
C ALA A 236 -8.74 -5.05 -0.51
N ILE A 237 -9.01 -4.35 0.59
CA ILE A 237 -8.40 -4.65 1.90
C ILE A 237 -8.89 -6.01 2.43
N TRP A 238 -10.15 -6.37 2.21
CA TRP A 238 -10.73 -7.63 2.66
C TRP A 238 -10.19 -8.83 1.89
N ALA A 239 -9.95 -8.69 0.59
CA ALA A 239 -9.30 -9.70 -0.25
C ALA A 239 -7.91 -10.11 0.29
N LEU A 240 -7.23 -9.19 0.97
CA LEU A 240 -5.94 -9.41 1.64
C LEU A 240 -6.09 -9.80 3.12
N GLY A 241 -7.09 -9.23 3.80
CA GLY A 241 -7.35 -9.36 5.23
C GLY A 241 -8.03 -10.66 5.67
N GLY A 242 -8.51 -11.48 4.73
CA GLY A 242 -9.14 -12.78 5.02
C GLY A 242 -8.19 -13.86 5.61
N SER A 243 -6.90 -13.58 5.75
CA SER A 243 -5.93 -14.51 6.35
C SER A 243 -5.15 -13.87 7.49
N SER A 244 -5.03 -14.60 8.62
CA SER A 244 -4.23 -14.19 9.78
C SER A 244 -2.71 -14.41 9.59
N SER A 245 -2.27 -14.65 8.35
CA SER A 245 -0.87 -14.93 8.03
C SER A 245 -0.07 -13.64 7.91
N SER A 246 1.12 -13.60 8.52
CA SER A 246 2.06 -12.48 8.41
C SER A 246 2.77 -12.38 7.05
N SER A 247 2.56 -13.39 6.20
CA SER A 247 3.07 -13.45 4.83
C SER A 247 2.02 -14.05 3.92
N TRP A 248 1.73 -13.36 2.82
CA TRP A 248 0.88 -13.88 1.77
C TRP A 248 1.72 -14.62 0.73
N GLY A 249 1.20 -15.72 0.21
CA GLY A 249 1.77 -16.33 -0.99
C GLY A 249 1.48 -15.48 -2.23
N LYS A 250 2.35 -15.55 -3.23
CA LYS A 250 2.20 -14.81 -4.51
C LYS A 250 0.80 -14.98 -5.13
N ALA A 251 0.22 -16.17 -5.08
CA ALA A 251 -1.11 -16.43 -5.60
C ALA A 251 -2.23 -15.64 -4.90
N ALA A 252 -2.13 -15.43 -3.58
CA ALA A 252 -3.08 -14.61 -2.84
C ALA A 252 -2.90 -13.13 -3.19
N MET A 253 -1.64 -12.68 -3.28
CA MET A 253 -1.29 -11.33 -3.70
C MET A 253 -1.79 -11.02 -5.11
N LYS A 254 -1.64 -11.93 -6.08
CA LYS A 254 -2.19 -11.78 -7.44
C LYS A 254 -3.71 -11.57 -7.45
N ARG A 255 -4.46 -12.40 -6.72
CA ARG A 255 -5.93 -12.26 -6.64
C ARG A 255 -6.37 -10.95 -6.00
N ALA A 256 -5.64 -10.53 -4.96
CA ALA A 256 -5.89 -9.26 -4.32
C ALA A 256 -5.57 -8.07 -5.24
N PHE A 257 -4.50 -8.16 -6.03
CA PHE A 257 -4.22 -7.19 -7.08
C PHE A 257 -5.40 -7.08 -8.05
N GLY A 258 -5.97 -8.20 -8.52
CA GLY A 258 -7.15 -8.16 -9.38
C GLY A 258 -8.39 -7.50 -8.74
N ALA A 259 -8.59 -7.64 -7.42
CA ALA A 259 -9.65 -6.94 -6.71
C ALA A 259 -9.41 -5.42 -6.63
N VAL A 260 -8.15 -5.00 -6.55
CA VAL A 260 -7.75 -3.58 -6.58
C VAL A 260 -7.89 -3.01 -8.00
N ALA A 261 -7.31 -3.68 -9.00
CA ALA A 261 -7.30 -3.24 -10.39
C ALA A 261 -8.72 -3.04 -10.95
N LYS A 262 -9.64 -3.97 -10.68
CA LYS A 262 -11.05 -3.88 -11.15
C LYS A 262 -11.82 -2.67 -10.62
N ARG A 263 -11.34 -2.04 -9.54
CA ARG A 263 -11.99 -0.86 -8.95
C ARG A 263 -11.40 0.45 -9.43
N LEU A 264 -10.19 0.42 -9.95
CA LEU A 264 -9.48 1.63 -10.31
C LEU A 264 -9.84 2.01 -11.73
N LEU A 265 -10.28 3.25 -11.85
CA LEU A 265 -10.61 3.90 -13.10
C LEU A 265 -9.32 4.40 -13.78
N GLY A 266 -8.37 3.50 -14.01
CA GLY A 266 -7.08 3.80 -14.65
C GLY A 266 -6.18 4.79 -13.88
N PRO A 267 -5.30 5.55 -14.57
CA PRO A 267 -4.32 6.44 -13.93
C PRO A 267 -4.96 7.50 -13.04
N ILE A 268 -6.13 8.00 -13.44
CA ILE A 268 -6.90 8.99 -12.69
C ILE A 268 -7.43 8.36 -11.40
N GLY A 269 -8.04 7.16 -11.47
CA GLY A 269 -8.47 6.43 -10.29
C GLY A 269 -7.34 6.17 -9.29
N VAL A 270 -6.14 5.84 -9.77
CA VAL A 270 -4.96 5.66 -8.92
C VAL A 270 -4.55 6.96 -8.24
N ALA A 271 -4.49 8.07 -8.96
CA ALA A 271 -4.14 9.37 -8.38
C ALA A 271 -5.13 9.79 -7.29
N ILE A 272 -6.40 9.47 -7.46
CA ILE A 272 -7.46 9.72 -6.48
C ILE A 272 -7.29 8.87 -5.24
N ALA A 273 -7.01 7.58 -5.41
CA ALA A 273 -6.74 6.69 -4.29
C ALA A 273 -5.56 7.19 -3.45
N VAL A 274 -4.48 7.61 -4.10
CA VAL A 274 -3.28 8.20 -3.45
C VAL A 274 -3.62 9.52 -2.75
N GLY A 275 -4.30 10.44 -3.44
CA GLY A 275 -4.66 11.75 -2.92
C GLY A 275 -5.60 11.66 -1.72
N THR A 276 -6.68 10.89 -1.85
CA THR A 276 -7.69 10.67 -0.79
C THR A 276 -7.06 10.01 0.44
N PHE A 277 -6.22 8.99 0.23
CA PHE A 277 -5.46 8.37 1.30
C PHE A 277 -4.56 9.38 2.02
N GLY A 278 -3.84 10.21 1.26
CA GLY A 278 -2.93 11.23 1.76
C GLY A 278 -3.64 12.34 2.57
N ILE A 279 -4.81 12.79 2.12
CA ILE A 279 -5.65 13.76 2.84
C ILE A 279 -6.15 13.15 4.15
N CYS A 280 -6.73 11.95 4.10
CA CYS A 280 -7.23 11.27 5.30
C CYS A 280 -6.13 11.08 6.37
N ILE A 281 -4.91 10.72 5.96
CA ILE A 281 -3.79 10.61 6.90
C ILE A 281 -3.41 11.96 7.50
N ALA A 282 -3.42 13.04 6.71
CA ALA A 282 -3.12 14.38 7.20
C ALA A 282 -4.16 14.86 8.22
N GLU A 283 -5.44 14.59 7.98
CA GLU A 283 -6.52 14.89 8.92
C GLU A 283 -6.35 14.13 10.23
N ALA A 284 -6.00 12.84 10.16
CA ALA A 284 -5.74 12.02 11.35
C ALA A 284 -4.62 12.61 12.22
N TYR A 285 -3.56 13.15 11.61
CA TYR A 285 -2.48 13.83 12.34
C TYR A 285 -2.94 15.11 13.08
N LEU A 286 -3.93 15.83 12.55
CA LEU A 286 -4.41 17.08 13.14
C LEU A 286 -5.39 16.86 14.30
N THR A 287 -5.97 15.66 14.43
CA THR A 287 -6.96 15.32 15.46
C THR A 287 -6.38 14.69 16.73
N ASP A 288 -5.06 14.41 16.77
CA ASP A 288 -4.34 13.73 17.86
C ASP A 288 -3.39 14.66 18.65
#